data_AF-A0A838MYL8-F1
#
_entry.id   AF-A0A838MYL8-F1
#
_cell.length_a   1.000
_cell.length_b   1.000
_cell.length_c   1.000
_cell.angle_alpha   90.00
_cell.angle_beta   90.00
_cell.angle_gamma   90.00
#
_symmetry.space_group_name_H-M   'P 1'
#
loop_
_entity.id
_entity.type
_entity.pdbx_description
1 polymer ?
#
loop_
_entity_poly.entity_id
_entity_poly.type
_entity_poly.pdbx_seq_one_letter_code
_entity_poly.pdbx_strand_id
1 'polypeptide(L)'
;MKNLFVIVTVTLLAASCAVGQTPARRSAVVEQEIIRLERERLDAYARADRAAFDRIVADDFTMTHSDGSTFDKTQERSVLRPSTASRPLPTLNIEDTRVRVYGSMVVTT
;
A
#
# COMPACT_ATOMS: atom_id res chain seq x y z
N MET A 1 46.02 -13.73 21.37
CA MET A 1 44.89 -13.50 22.31
C MET A 1 44.27 -12.11 22.17
N LYS A 2 45.04 -11.05 21.90
CA LYS A 2 44.52 -9.66 21.77
C LYS A 2 43.55 -9.46 20.59
N ASN A 3 43.75 -10.18 19.49
CA ASN A 3 42.95 -10.08 18.26
C ASN A 3 41.59 -10.80 18.39
N LEU A 4 41.48 -11.75 19.31
CA LEU A 4 40.24 -12.49 19.57
C LEU A 4 39.22 -11.61 20.32
N PHE A 5 39.69 -10.77 21.25
CA PHE A 5 38.84 -9.82 21.97
C PHE A 5 38.30 -8.70 21.07
N VAL A 6 39.05 -8.26 20.05
CA VAL A 6 38.60 -7.20 19.13
C VAL A 6 37.45 -7.70 18.23
N ILE A 7 37.51 -8.95 17.76
CA ILE A 7 36.48 -9.51 16.89
C ILE A 7 35.16 -9.70 17.64
N VAL A 8 35.20 -10.20 18.87
CA VAL A 8 34.00 -10.39 19.73
C VAL A 8 33.30 -9.06 20.01
N THR A 9 34.06 -7.99 20.28
CA THR A 9 33.50 -6.66 20.55
C THR A 9 32.85 -6.02 19.32
N VAL A 10 33.41 -6.23 18.12
CA VAL A 10 32.84 -5.71 16.87
C VAL A 10 31.53 -6.42 16.50
N THR A 11 31.42 -7.74 16.73
CA THR A 11 30.15 -8.47 16.53
C THR A 11 29.05 -8.07 17.51
N LEU A 12 29.41 -7.69 18.75
CA LEU A 12 28.43 -7.27 19.76
C LEU A 12 27.85 -5.87 19.46
N LEU A 13 28.62 -4.98 18.82
CA LEU A 13 28.15 -3.65 18.41
C LEU A 13 27.21 -3.70 17.19
N ALA A 14 27.43 -4.63 16.26
CA ALA A 14 26.59 -4.78 15.07
C ALA A 14 25.17 -5.29 15.40
N ALA A 15 25.00 -6.06 16.48
CA ALA A 15 23.69 -6.55 16.94
C ALA A 15 22.78 -5.43 17.46
N SER A 16 23.35 -4.35 18.01
CA SER A 16 22.59 -3.22 18.57
C SER A 16 21.97 -2.31 17.51
N CYS A 17 22.42 -2.36 16.25
CA CYS A 17 21.81 -1.61 15.15
C CYS A 17 20.54 -2.27 14.59
N ALA A 18 20.36 -3.59 14.77
CA ALA A 18 19.18 -4.31 14.28
C ALA A 18 17.94 -4.12 15.18
N VAL A 19 18.13 -3.81 16.47
CA VAL A 19 17.04 -3.68 17.46
C VAL A 19 16.42 -2.26 17.47
N GLY A 20 16.98 -1.32 16.69
CA GLY A 20 16.55 0.09 16.66
C GLY A 20 15.36 0.42 15.75
N GLN A 21 14.72 -0.55 15.10
CA GLN A 21 13.48 -0.30 14.35
C GLN A 21 12.31 -0.12 15.32
N THR A 22 12.19 1.08 15.89
CA THR A 22 11.07 1.42 16.77
C THR A 22 9.72 1.26 16.05
N PRO A 23 8.67 0.78 16.73
CA PRO A 23 7.35 0.57 16.12
C PRO A 23 6.80 1.78 15.37
N ALA A 24 7.08 2.99 15.88
CA ALA A 24 6.68 4.25 15.26
C ALA A 24 7.33 4.47 13.88
N ARG A 25 8.63 4.17 13.72
CA ARG A 25 9.32 4.34 12.42
C ARG A 25 8.82 3.32 11.40
N ARG A 26 8.54 2.09 11.82
CA ARG A 26 7.94 1.06 10.97
C ARG A 26 6.53 1.44 10.52
N SER A 27 5.72 1.99 11.43
CA SER A 27 4.36 2.46 11.11
C SER A 27 4.37 3.59 10.08
N ALA A 28 5.27 4.57 10.21
CA ALA A 28 5.39 5.67 9.25
C ALA A 28 5.77 5.19 7.84
N VAL A 29 6.67 4.21 7.73
CA VAL A 29 7.05 3.61 6.43
C VAL A 29 5.87 2.86 5.81
N VAL A 30 5.14 2.07 6.60
CA VAL A 30 3.94 1.36 6.13
C VAL A 30 2.87 2.35 5.67
N GLU A 31 2.62 3.41 6.42
CA GLU A 31 1.67 4.46 6.07
C GLU A 31 2.01 5.12 4.72
N GLN A 32 3.27 5.50 4.52
CA GLN A 32 3.73 6.08 3.26
C GLN A 32 3.55 5.12 2.09
N GLU A 33 3.88 3.85 2.28
CA GLU A 33 3.74 2.83 1.24
C GLU A 33 2.27 2.56 0.89
N ILE A 34 1.38 2.52 1.89
CA ILE A 34 -0.06 2.36 1.69
C ILE A 34 -0.64 3.55 0.93
N ILE A 35 -0.31 4.78 1.32
CA ILE A 35 -0.74 5.99 0.61
C ILE A 35 -0.24 5.97 -0.85
N ARG A 36 1.00 5.53 -1.07
CA ARG A 36 1.58 5.40 -2.42
C ARG A 36 0.81 4.40 -3.28
N LEU A 37 0.57 3.19 -2.76
CA LEU A 37 -0.19 2.14 -3.46
C LEU A 37 -1.62 2.59 -3.75
N GLU A 38 -2.26 3.29 -2.81
CA GLU A 38 -3.65 3.71 -3.00
C GLU A 38 -3.78 4.78 -4.07
N ARG A 39 -2.83 5.73 -4.14
CA ARG A 39 -2.74 6.69 -5.25
C ARG A 39 -2.48 6.00 -6.58
N GLU A 40 -1.57 5.03 -6.61
CA GLU A 40 -1.26 4.24 -7.81
C GLU A 40 -2.48 3.46 -8.31
N ARG A 41 -3.27 2.88 -7.39
CA ARG A 41 -4.54 2.21 -7.69
C ARG A 41 -5.56 3.17 -8.30
N LEU A 42 -5.73 4.36 -7.74
CA LEU A 42 -6.65 5.37 -8.26
C LEU A 42 -6.20 5.90 -9.64
N ASP A 43 -4.91 6.12 -9.83
CA ASP A 43 -4.35 6.52 -11.14
C ASP A 43 -4.57 5.44 -12.20
N ALA A 44 -4.34 4.17 -11.85
CA ALA A 44 -4.66 3.05 -12.73
C ALA A 44 -6.14 3.04 -13.12
N TYR A 45 -7.02 3.34 -12.16
CA TYR A 45 -8.46 3.44 -12.40
C TYR A 45 -8.80 4.59 -13.36
N ALA A 46 -8.29 5.79 -13.10
CA ALA A 46 -8.54 6.99 -13.89
C ALA A 46 -8.04 6.86 -15.34
N ARG A 47 -6.94 6.14 -15.54
CA ARG A 47 -6.31 5.90 -16.85
C ARG A 47 -6.81 4.63 -17.55
N ALA A 48 -7.66 3.84 -16.90
CA ALA A 48 -8.02 2.48 -17.33
C ALA A 48 -6.81 1.57 -17.60
N ASP A 49 -5.75 1.73 -16.81
CA ASP A 49 -4.56 0.88 -16.88
C ASP A 49 -4.84 -0.46 -16.19
N ARG A 50 -5.31 -1.41 -16.99
CA ARG A 50 -5.66 -2.76 -16.53
C ARG A 50 -4.43 -3.52 -16.02
N ALA A 51 -3.25 -3.30 -16.59
CA ALA A 51 -2.05 -4.00 -16.17
C ALA A 51 -1.59 -3.53 -14.79
N ALA A 52 -1.62 -2.22 -14.54
CA ALA A 52 -1.35 -1.68 -13.21
C ALA A 52 -2.40 -2.14 -12.18
N PHE A 53 -3.69 -2.11 -12.55
CA PHE A 53 -4.77 -2.61 -11.70
C PHE A 53 -4.55 -4.08 -11.31
N ASP A 54 -4.25 -4.95 -12.29
CA ASP A 54 -4.06 -6.38 -12.07
C ASP A 54 -2.86 -6.70 -11.16
N ARG A 55 -1.82 -5.85 -11.17
CA ARG A 55 -0.64 -5.96 -10.30
C ARG A 55 -0.90 -5.49 -8.86
N ILE A 56 -1.71 -4.45 -8.67
CA ILE A 56 -1.91 -3.81 -7.37
C ILE A 56 -3.04 -4.48 -6.58
N VAL A 57 -4.11 -4.90 -7.26
CA VAL A 57 -5.33 -5.42 -6.63
C VAL A 57 -5.23 -6.94 -6.47
N ALA A 58 -5.47 -7.44 -5.26
CA ALA A 58 -5.43 -8.87 -4.95
C ALA A 58 -6.56 -9.65 -5.63
N ASP A 59 -6.36 -10.95 -5.88
CA ASP A 59 -7.33 -11.79 -6.60
C ASP A 59 -8.64 -12.02 -5.82
N ASP A 60 -8.61 -11.90 -4.49
CA ASP A 60 -9.76 -11.98 -3.59
C ASP A 60 -10.39 -10.61 -3.28
N PHE A 61 -9.99 -9.57 -4.02
CA PHE A 61 -10.51 -8.23 -3.85
C PHE A 61 -12.04 -8.17 -4.01
N THR A 62 -12.65 -7.40 -3.12
CA THR A 62 -14.08 -7.12 -3.11
C THR A 62 -14.29 -5.62 -2.91
N MET A 63 -15.08 -4.99 -3.78
CA MET A 63 -15.49 -3.59 -3.68
C MET A 63 -16.99 -3.50 -3.50
N THR A 64 -17.43 -2.87 -2.42
CA THR A 64 -18.83 -2.48 -2.25
C THR A 64 -18.99 -1.03 -2.70
N HIS A 65 -19.82 -0.83 -3.73
CA HIS A 65 -20.11 0.48 -4.30
C HIS A 65 -21.17 1.21 -3.45
N SER A 66 -21.32 2.52 -3.68
CA SER A 66 -22.24 3.37 -2.92
C SER A 66 -23.73 3.01 -3.09
N ASP A 67 -24.07 2.25 -4.14
CA ASP A 67 -25.41 1.71 -4.38
C ASP A 67 -25.65 0.36 -3.69
N GLY A 68 -24.68 -0.16 -2.94
CA GLY A 68 -24.73 -1.44 -2.25
C GLY A 68 -24.38 -2.65 -3.13
N SER A 69 -24.12 -2.46 -4.43
CA SER A 69 -23.60 -3.53 -5.28
C SER A 69 -22.18 -3.90 -4.86
N THR A 70 -21.81 -5.16 -5.05
CA THR A 70 -20.48 -5.67 -4.69
C THR A 70 -19.84 -6.31 -5.91
N PHE A 71 -18.63 -5.86 -6.26
CA PHE A 71 -17.84 -6.35 -7.39
C PHE A 71 -16.58 -7.07 -6.92
N ASP A 72 -16.26 -8.18 -7.59
CA ASP A 72 -14.94 -8.83 -7.50
C ASP A 72 -13.90 -8.13 -8.41
N LYS A 73 -12.64 -8.58 -8.35
CA LYS A 73 -11.54 -8.04 -9.20
C LYS A 73 -11.87 -8.06 -10.68
N THR A 74 -12.47 -9.14 -11.20
CA THR A 74 -12.77 -9.30 -12.63
C THR A 74 -13.84 -8.32 -13.08
N GLN A 75 -14.89 -8.17 -12.27
CA GLN A 75 -15.97 -7.23 -12.50
C GLN A 75 -15.47 -5.78 -12.44
N GLU A 76 -14.68 -5.42 -11.42
CA GLU A 76 -14.12 -4.07 -11.28
C GLU A 76 -13.18 -3.73 -12.45
N ARG A 77 -12.35 -4.70 -12.87
CA ARG A 77 -11.48 -4.55 -14.04
C ARG A 77 -12.26 -4.36 -15.34
N SER A 78 -13.42 -4.99 -15.48
CA SER A 78 -14.24 -4.91 -16.70
C SER A 78 -14.82 -3.51 -16.92
N VAL A 79 -15.08 -2.77 -15.83
CA VAL A 79 -15.68 -1.43 -15.88
C VAL A 79 -14.65 -0.31 -15.97
N LEU A 80 -13.36 -0.61 -15.90
CA LEU A 80 -12.28 0.37 -16.16
C LEU A 80 -12.44 0.99 -17.55
N ARG A 81 -12.51 2.32 -17.58
CA ARG A 81 -12.61 3.13 -18.81
C ARG A 81 -11.88 4.46 -18.66
N PRO A 82 -11.34 5.03 -19.74
CA PRO A 82 -10.78 6.38 -19.68
C PRO A 82 -11.88 7.42 -19.48
N SER A 83 -11.56 8.50 -18.79
CA SER A 83 -12.40 9.69 -18.73
C SER A 83 -12.46 10.37 -20.11
N THR A 84 -13.66 10.80 -20.53
CA THR A 84 -13.88 11.47 -21.82
C THR A 84 -14.76 12.69 -21.61
N ALA A 85 -14.74 13.67 -22.53
CA ALA A 85 -15.57 14.87 -22.41
C ALA A 85 -17.08 14.56 -22.35
N SER A 86 -17.54 13.53 -23.07
CA SER A 86 -18.95 13.10 -23.07
C SER A 86 -19.34 12.24 -21.88
N ARG A 87 -18.35 11.66 -21.17
CA ARG A 87 -18.55 10.81 -20.00
C ARG A 87 -17.37 10.98 -19.05
N PRO A 88 -17.35 12.08 -18.28
CA PRO A 88 -16.26 12.37 -17.36
C PRO A 88 -16.31 11.41 -16.17
N LEU A 89 -15.15 11.03 -15.66
CA LEU A 89 -15.00 10.39 -14.36
C LEU A 89 -14.88 11.45 -13.26
N PRO A 90 -15.39 11.17 -12.05
CA PRO A 90 -15.09 12.00 -10.91
C PRO A 90 -13.58 11.98 -10.65
N THR A 91 -13.04 13.11 -10.18
CA THR A 91 -11.67 13.15 -9.66
C THR A 91 -11.61 12.26 -8.42
N LEU A 92 -10.72 11.27 -8.44
CA LEU A 92 -10.49 10.38 -7.32
C LEU A 92 -9.26 10.88 -6.56
N ASN A 93 -9.49 11.50 -5.41
CA ASN A 93 -8.44 11.97 -4.51
C ASN A 93 -8.62 11.32 -3.13
N ILE A 94 -7.51 11.18 -2.42
CA ILE A 94 -7.50 10.72 -1.03
C ILE A 94 -6.80 11.78 -0.21
N GLU A 95 -7.54 12.33 0.75
CA GLU A 95 -7.11 13.37 1.67
C GLU A 95 -7.39 12.87 3.09
N ASP A 96 -6.69 13.43 4.08
CA ASP A 96 -6.87 13.11 5.51
C ASP A 96 -6.85 11.62 5.87
N THR A 97 -6.14 10.81 5.08
CA THR A 97 -6.04 9.35 5.27
C THR A 97 -5.51 9.03 6.65
N ARG A 98 -6.26 8.25 7.43
CA ARG A 98 -5.75 7.65 8.67
C ARG A 98 -5.43 6.19 8.45
N VAL A 99 -4.19 5.82 8.78
CA VAL A 99 -3.70 4.45 8.64
C VAL A 99 -3.64 3.77 10.00
N ARG A 100 -4.23 2.58 10.11
CA ARG A 100 -4.16 1.72 11.31
C ARG A 100 -3.64 0.35 10.92
N VAL A 101 -2.56 -0.08 11.57
CA VAL A 101 -1.87 -1.36 11.27
C VAL A 101 -2.28 -2.43 12.29
N TYR A 102 -2.72 -3.58 11.79
CA TYR A 102 -3.14 -4.75 12.56
C TYR A 102 -2.40 -5.99 12.05
N GLY A 103 -1.22 -6.26 12.61
CA GLY A 103 -0.38 -7.37 12.14
C GLY A 103 0.05 -7.16 10.69
N SER A 104 -0.45 -8.00 9.77
CA SER A 104 -0.23 -7.89 8.33
C SER A 104 -1.33 -7.14 7.58
N MET A 105 -2.36 -6.65 8.28
CA MET A 105 -3.49 -5.92 7.71
C MET A 105 -3.36 -4.42 7.99
N VAL A 106 -3.83 -3.61 7.05
CA VAL A 106 -3.95 -2.16 7.22
C VAL A 106 -5.39 -1.75 6.95
N VAL A 107 -5.94 -0.88 7.81
CA VAL A 107 -7.23 -0.23 7.60
C VAL A 107 -6.99 1.25 7.36
N THR A 108 -7.55 1.76 6.25
CA THR A 108 -7.53 3.17 5.86
C THR A 108 -8.91 3.79 6.01
N THR A 109 -8.99 5.04 6.48
CA THR A 109 -10.23 5.83 6.58
C THR A 109 -10.01 7.26 6.15
#